data_AF-A0A397V276-F1
#
_entry.id   AF-A0A397V276-F1
#
_cell.length_a   1.000
_cell.length_b   1.000
_cell.length_c   1.000
_cell.angle_alpha   90.00
_cell.angle_beta   90.00
_cell.angle_gamma   90.00
#
_symmetry.space_group_name_H-M   'P 1'
#
loop_
_entity.id
_entity.type
_entity.pdbx_description
1 polymer ?
#
loop_
_entity_poly.entity_id
_entity_poly.type
_entity_poly.pdbx_seq_one_letter_code
_entity_poly.pdbx_strand_id
1 'polypeptide(L)'
;IVINVFVMLQIFNEINCRNLDEKLNVFKNILSNRFFITIFIITGVSQFLIIQFGGHAFQTVPLSFIQWLTCIELGCLSLPVGSVVHGTVGTYVGTFWDILGQFYKLKLLKILLR
;
A
#
# COMPACT_ATOMS: atom_id res chain seq x y z
N ILE A 1 21.36 -1.21 -4.19
CA ILE A 1 20.27 -0.35 -4.71
C ILE A 1 18.99 -1.15 -4.89
N VAL A 2 18.94 -2.18 -5.74
CA VAL A 2 17.71 -2.97 -6.03
C VAL A 2 16.96 -3.42 -4.77
N ILE A 3 17.65 -4.03 -3.80
CA ILE A 3 17.00 -4.50 -2.55
C ILE A 3 16.45 -3.35 -1.70
N ASN A 4 17.13 -2.20 -1.67
CA ASN A 4 16.67 -1.02 -0.94
C ASN A 4 15.43 -0.42 -1.64
N VAL A 5 15.45 -0.31 -2.97
CA VAL A 5 14.30 0.13 -3.77
C VAL A 5 13.10 -0.81 -3.54
N PHE A 6 13.31 -2.12 -3.55
CA PHE A 6 12.25 -3.09 -3.30
C PHE A 6 11.60 -2.89 -1.93
N VAL A 7 12.38 -2.73 -0.87
CA VAL A 7 11.81 -2.49 0.46
C VAL A 7 11.20 -1.09 0.59
N MET A 8 11.78 -0.06 -0.05
CA MET A 8 11.15 1.26 -0.11
C MET A 8 9.76 1.16 -0.78
N LEU A 9 9.65 0.44 -1.90
CA LEU A 9 8.36 0.19 -2.55
C LEU A 9 7.37 -0.52 -1.60
N GLN A 10 7.82 -1.48 -0.79
CA GLN A 10 6.98 -2.14 0.21
C GLN A 10 6.48 -1.17 1.30
N ILE A 11 7.37 -0.33 1.84
CA ILE A 11 7.04 0.68 2.85
C ILE A 11 6.02 1.69 2.31
N PHE A 12 6.21 2.18 1.08
CA PHE A 12 5.24 3.08 0.45
C PHE A 12 3.94 2.36 0.08
N ASN A 13 3.99 1.09 -0.28
CA ASN A 13 2.80 0.29 -0.53
C ASN A 13 1.98 0.05 0.74
N GLU A 14 2.60 0.00 1.92
CA GLU A 14 1.89 -0.07 3.21
C GLU A 14 0.92 1.12 3.38
N ILE A 15 1.31 2.30 2.90
CA ILE A 15 0.45 3.50 2.89
C ILE A 15 -0.75 3.30 1.97
N ASN A 16 -0.56 2.73 0.78
CA ASN A 16 -1.65 2.42 -0.15
C ASN A 16 -2.62 1.37 0.42
N CYS A 17 -2.10 0.30 1.03
CA CYS A 17 -2.92 -0.79 1.56
C CYS A 17 -3.66 -0.43 2.87
N ARG A 18 -3.26 0.65 3.56
CA ARG A 18 -3.92 1.11 4.79
C ARG A 18 -5.39 1.47 4.59
N ASN A 19 -5.73 2.00 3.40
CA ASN A 19 -7.09 2.43 3.11
C ASN A 19 -7.58 1.73 1.84
N LEU A 20 -8.26 0.60 2.04
CA LEU A 20 -8.91 -0.18 0.98
C LEU A 20 -10.26 0.41 0.56
N ASP A 21 -10.76 1.44 1.27
CA ASP A 21 -11.99 2.13 0.89
C ASP A 21 -11.80 2.84 -0.45
N GLU A 22 -12.83 2.84 -1.30
CA GLU A 22 -12.87 3.46 -2.64
C GLU A 22 -12.58 4.98 -2.68
N LYS A 23 -12.32 5.59 -1.51
CA LYS A 23 -11.96 6.99 -1.40
C LYS A 23 -10.49 7.16 -1.74
N LEU A 24 -10.22 7.82 -2.86
CA LEU A 24 -8.88 8.16 -3.41
C LEU A 24 -7.91 8.88 -2.43
N ASN A 25 -8.35 9.22 -1.22
CA ASN A 25 -7.51 9.92 -0.25
C ASN A 25 -6.79 8.93 0.68
N VAL A 26 -5.68 8.36 0.19
CA VAL A 26 -4.77 7.48 0.95
C VAL A 26 -4.14 8.15 2.17
N PHE A 27 -4.16 9.49 2.25
CA PHE A 27 -3.59 10.26 3.37
C PHE A 27 -4.60 10.63 4.46
N LYS A 28 -5.91 10.42 4.24
CA LYS A 28 -6.95 10.79 5.19
C LYS A 28 -6.74 10.03 6.52
N ASN A 29 -6.71 10.75 7.63
CA ASN A 29 -6.57 10.18 8.99
C ASN A 29 -5.29 9.34 9.20
N ILE A 30 -4.19 9.57 8.46
CA ILE A 30 -2.94 8.82 8.66
C ILE A 30 -2.37 9.00 10.06
N LEU A 31 -2.41 10.24 10.56
CA LEU A 31 -1.90 10.59 11.89
C LEU A 31 -2.85 10.20 13.03
N SER A 32 -4.09 9.83 12.73
CA SER A 32 -5.06 9.40 13.74
C SER A 32 -4.87 7.94 14.14
N ASN A 33 -4.30 7.11 13.27
CA ASN A 33 -4.06 5.70 13.55
C ASN A 33 -2.65 5.52 14.14
N ARG A 34 -2.56 5.55 15.47
CA ARG A 34 -1.29 5.39 16.20
C ARG A 34 -0.61 4.06 15.92
N PHE A 35 -1.36 2.97 15.69
CA PHE A 35 -0.79 1.67 15.36
C PHE A 35 -0.07 1.69 14.00
N PHE A 36 -0.71 2.30 13.00
CA PHE A 36 -0.10 2.46 11.68
C PHE A 36 1.21 3.24 11.75
N ILE A 37 1.22 4.38 12.45
CA ILE A 37 2.42 5.20 12.62
C ILE A 37 3.54 4.42 13.31
N THR A 38 3.22 3.68 14.37
CA THR A 38 4.21 2.88 15.11
C THR A 38 4.85 1.82 14.20
N ILE A 39 4.04 1.05 13.46
CA ILE A 39 4.55 0.03 12.55
C ILE A 39 5.40 0.66 11.45
N PHE A 40 4.90 1.73 10.82
CA PHE A 40 5.60 2.45 9.75
C PHE A 40 6.96 3.01 10.20
N ILE A 41 7.06 3.54 11.42
CA ILE A 41 8.33 4.02 11.98
C ILE A 41 9.27 2.85 12.26
N ILE A 42 8.77 1.77 12.87
CA ILE A 42 9.59 0.59 13.17
C ILE A 42 10.14 0.00 11.87
N THR A 43 9.32 -0.20 10.85
CA THR A 43 9.75 -0.75 9.56
C THR A 43 10.76 0.17 8.87
N GLY A 44 10.54 1.48 8.87
CA GLY A 44 11.48 2.46 8.32
C GLY A 44 12.83 2.48 9.03
N VAL A 45 12.84 2.47 10.37
CA VAL A 45 14.07 2.45 11.18
C VAL A 45 14.81 1.13 11.03
N SER A 46 14.11 0.00 11.11
CA SER A 46 14.69 -1.32 10.87
C SER A 46 15.32 -1.40 9.49
N GLN A 47 14.66 -0.85 8.46
CA GLN A 47 15.19 -0.82 7.11
C GLN A 47 16.48 0.00 7.00
N PHE A 48 16.53 1.16 7.65
CA PHE A 48 17.76 1.96 7.71
C PHE A 48 18.90 1.18 8.38
N LEU A 49 18.63 0.53 9.51
CA LEU A 49 19.63 -0.26 10.24
C LEU A 49 20.15 -1.45 9.43
N ILE A 50 19.27 -2.18 8.75
CA ILE A 50 19.65 -3.34 7.92
C ILE A 50 20.53 -2.91 6.74
N ILE A 51 20.26 -1.75 6.14
CA ILE A 51 21.01 -1.31 4.97
C ILE A 51 22.37 -0.73 5.37
N GLN A 52 22.46 0.01 6.48
CA GLN A 52 23.71 0.62 6.91
C GLN A 52 24.60 -0.35 7.70
N PHE A 53 24.02 -1.31 8.43
CA PHE A 53 24.75 -2.20 9.34
C PHE A 53 24.53 -3.70 9.07
N GLY A 54 23.62 -4.08 8.16
CA GLY A 54 23.31 -5.49 7.90
C GLY A 54 24.43 -6.28 7.22
N GLY A 55 25.36 -5.59 6.55
CA GLY A 55 26.66 -6.09 6.12
C GLY A 55 26.64 -7.55 5.66
N HIS A 56 27.43 -8.40 6.33
CA HIS A 56 27.62 -9.81 5.99
C HIS A 56 26.34 -10.67 6.14
N ALA A 57 25.42 -10.32 7.05
CA ALA A 57 24.21 -11.11 7.31
C ALA A 57 23.18 -10.99 6.18
N PHE A 58 23.07 -9.81 5.57
CA PHE A 58 22.11 -9.53 4.49
C PHE A 58 22.79 -9.23 3.15
N GLN A 59 24.11 -9.38 3.09
CA GLN A 59 24.95 -9.03 1.94
C GLN A 59 24.68 -7.59 1.45
N THR A 60 24.44 -6.68 2.39
CA THR A 60 24.17 -5.26 2.10
C THR A 60 25.46 -4.45 2.16
N VAL A 61 25.56 -3.45 1.28
CA VAL A 61 26.62 -2.44 1.31
C VAL A 61 25.97 -1.13 1.76
N PRO A 62 26.59 -0.35 2.67
CA PRO A 62 26.05 0.94 3.07
C PRO A 62 25.84 1.85 1.86
N LEU A 63 24.65 2.44 1.75
CA LEU A 63 24.31 3.33 0.65
C LEU A 63 24.76 4.76 0.96
N SER A 64 25.19 5.49 -0.07
CA SER A 64 25.43 6.93 0.03
C SER A 64 24.10 7.69 0.12
N PHE A 65 24.15 8.93 0.61
CA PHE A 65 22.95 9.77 0.74
C PHE A 65 22.19 9.96 -0.59
N ILE A 66 22.92 10.13 -1.69
CA ILE A 66 22.31 10.29 -3.03
C ILE A 66 21.60 9.00 -3.45
N GLN A 67 22.22 7.83 -3.21
CA GLN A 67 21.59 6.55 -3.54
C GLN A 67 20.35 6.29 -2.70
N TRP A 68 20.37 6.68 -1.42
CA TRP A 68 19.20 6.65 -0.55
C TRP A 68 18.07 7.51 -1.09
N LEU A 69 18.36 8.75 -1.50
CA LEU A 69 17.37 9.65 -2.08
C LEU A 69 16.75 9.04 -3.35
N THR A 70 17.56 8.49 -4.27
CA THR A 70 17.05 7.81 -5.47
C THR A 70 16.13 6.65 -5.12
N CYS A 71 16.44 5.87 -4.08
CA CYS A 71 15.57 4.76 -3.68
C CYS A 71 14.24 5.24 -3.08
N ILE A 72 14.26 6.32 -2.31
CA ILE A 72 13.06 6.95 -1.75
C ILE A 72 12.21 7.53 -2.88
N GLU A 73 12.81 8.25 -3.83
CA GLU A 73 12.12 8.81 -4.99
C GLU A 73 11.42 7.72 -5.80
N LEU A 74 12.11 6.61 -6.09
CA LEU A 74 11.52 5.45 -6.77
C LEU A 74 10.40 4.79 -5.95
N GLY A 75 10.57 4.72 -4.63
CA GLY A 75 9.55 4.22 -3.71
C GLY A 75 8.27 5.06 -3.72
N CYS A 76 8.42 6.39 -3.68
CA CYS A 76 7.32 7.35 -3.72
C CYS A 76 6.45 7.21 -4.97
N LEU A 77 7.02 6.79 -6.10
CA LEU A 77 6.26 6.54 -7.34
C LEU A 77 5.20 5.44 -7.17
N SER A 78 5.28 4.58 -6.15
CA SER A 78 4.23 3.58 -5.88
C SER A 78 2.92 4.19 -5.36
N LEU A 79 2.95 5.38 -4.74
CA LEU A 79 1.75 6.07 -4.24
C LEU A 79 0.78 6.50 -5.36
N PRO A 80 1.20 7.22 -6.43
CA PRO A 80 0.31 7.54 -7.54
C PRO A 80 -0.13 6.29 -8.30
N VAL A 81 0.73 5.27 -8.43
CA VAL A 81 0.34 3.98 -9.04
C VAL A 81 -0.80 3.34 -8.24
N GLY A 82 -0.70 3.30 -6.91
CA GLY A 82 -1.77 2.81 -6.05
C GLY A 82 -3.07 3.59 -6.25
N SER A 83 -3.00 4.91 -6.38
CA SER A 83 -4.17 5.76 -6.62
C SER A 83 -4.85 5.47 -7.98
N VAL A 84 -4.06 5.24 -9.04
CA VAL A 84 -4.59 4.87 -10.37
C VAL A 84 -5.24 3.49 -10.33
N VAL A 85 -4.63 2.52 -9.65
CA VAL A 85 -5.20 1.16 -9.50
C VAL A 85 -6.53 1.21 -8.76
N HIS A 86 -6.61 1.94 -7.64
CA HIS A 86 -7.87 2.09 -6.91
C HIS A 86 -8.94 2.80 -7.75
N GLY A 87 -8.59 3.86 -8.47
CA GLY A 87 -9.55 4.60 -9.29
C GLY A 87 -10.07 3.81 -10.49
N THR A 88 -9.23 2.96 -11.11
CA THR A 88 -9.62 2.17 -12.29
C THR A 88 -10.20 0.83 -11.88
N VAL A 89 -9.36 -0.06 -11.34
CA VAL A 89 -9.72 -1.44 -10.99
C VAL A 89 -10.79 -1.46 -9.90
N GLY A 90 -10.66 -0.61 -8.88
CA GLY A 90 -11.66 -0.51 -7.81
C GLY A 90 -13.06 -0.23 -8.36
N THR A 91 -13.19 0.74 -9.27
CA THR A 91 -14.47 1.09 -9.89
C THR A 91 -15.07 -0.05 -10.72
N TYR A 92 -14.26 -0.73 -11.55
CA TYR A 92 -14.74 -1.85 -12.37
C TYR A 92 -15.20 -3.03 -11.50
N VAL A 93 -14.41 -3.37 -10.48
CA VAL A 93 -14.70 -4.48 -9.57
C VAL A 93 -15.91 -4.15 -8.70
N GLY A 94 -16.00 -2.95 -8.13
CA GLY A 94 -17.15 -2.48 -7.34
C GLY A 94 -18.45 -2.54 -8.14
N THR A 95 -18.44 -1.98 -9.35
CA THR A 95 -19.62 -2.01 -10.26
C THR A 95 -20.08 -3.45 -10.55
N PHE A 96 -19.14 -4.37 -10.75
CA PHE A 96 -19.46 -5.78 -10.98
C PHE A 96 -20.14 -6.44 -9.77
N TRP A 97 -19.61 -6.23 -8.56
CA TRP A 97 -20.19 -6.76 -7.34
C TRP A 97 -21.56 -6.18 -7.02
N ASP A 98 -21.76 -4.89 -7.28
CA ASP A 98 -23.07 -4.23 -7.12
C ASP A 98 -24.14 -4.85 -8.03
N ILE A 99 -23.79 -5.07 -9.31
CA ILE A 99 -24.68 -5.72 -10.28
C ILE A 99 -25.04 -7.13 -9.80
N LEU A 100 -24.05 -7.94 -9.41
CA LEU A 100 -24.29 -9.28 -8.88
C LEU A 100 -25.18 -9.24 -7.64
N GLY A 101 -24.88 -8.35 -6.68
CA GLY A 101 -25.67 -8.17 -5.47
C GLY A 101 -27.14 -7.89 -5.76
N GLN A 102 -27.44 -7.07 -6.76
CA GLN A 102 -28.83 -6.84 -7.19
C GLN A 102 -29.49 -8.11 -7.74
N PHE A 103 -28.79 -8.90 -8.55
CA PHE A 103 -29.32 -10.17 -9.05
C PHE A 103 -29.65 -11.16 -7.92
N TYR A 104 -28.74 -11.32 -6.95
CA TYR A 104 -28.98 -12.19 -5.79
C TYR A 104 -30.15 -11.69 -4.95
N LYS A 105 -30.22 -10.37 -4.68
CA LYS A 105 -31.31 -9.75 -3.92
C LYS A 105 -32.67 -9.94 -4.59
N LEU A 106 -32.74 -9.75 -5.91
CA LEU A 106 -33.95 -9.99 -6.71
C LEU A 106 -34.40 -11.46 -6.67
N LYS A 107 -33.45 -12.40 -6.73
CA LYS A 107 -33.74 -13.83 -6.66
C LYS A 107 -34.24 -14.24 -5.27
N LEU A 108 -33.64 -13.70 -4.22
CA LEU A 108 -34.04 -13.95 -2.83
C LEU A 108 -35.42 -13.37 -2.51
N LEU A 109 -35.69 -12.15 -2.96
CA LEU A 109 -36.97 -11.47 -2.77
C LEU A 109 -38.12 -12.25 -3.44
N LYS A 110 -37.88 -12.82 -4.63
CA LYS A 110 -38.85 -13.67 -5.34
C LYS A 110 -39.12 -15.01 -4.63
N ILE A 111 -38.19 -15.50 -3.81
CA ILE A 111 -38.38 -16.70 -2.97
C ILE A 111 -39.16 -16.35 -1.70
N LEU A 112 -38.82 -15.24 -1.03
CA LEU A 112 -39.47 -14.84 0.22
C LEU A 112 -40.92 -14.36 0.05
N LEU A 113 -41.30 -13.90 -1.14
CA LEU A 113 -42.66 -13.45 -1.47
C LEU A 113 -43.55 -14.56 -2.04
N ARG A 114 -43.12 -15.82 -1.95
CA ARG A 114 -43.85 -17.00 -2.43
C ARG A 114 -44.16 -17.92 -1.26
#